data_AF-A0A1G8HUX9-F1
#
_entry.id   AF-A0A1G8HUX9-F1
#
_cell.length_a   1.000
_cell.length_b   1.000
_cell.length_c   1.000
_cell.angle_alpha   90.00
_cell.angle_beta   90.00
_cell.angle_gamma   90.00
#
_symmetry.space_group_name_H-M   'P 1'
#
loop_
_entity.id
_entity.type
_entity.pdbx_description
1 polymer ?
#
loop_
_entity_poly.entity_id
_entity_poly.type
_entity_poly.pdbx_seq_one_letter_code
_entity_poly.pdbx_strand_id
1 'polypeptide(L)'
;MNLKPPFNALVLCTGNSARSILGESLFNHLGKGRIRAFSAGSRPSGAVNPVAIETLDKHGIPRPADLRSKSWDEFAGDGAPRIDFIFTVCASAAGEACPVWPGHPVTAHWGIDDPAHVEPLAARRVAFENAYQALEKRIAAFLALDLEHLPAEAIAAAARSIHEACQ
;
A
#
# COMPACT_ATOMS: atom_id res chain seq x y z
N MET A 1 -5.97 -19.30 -13.53
CA MET A 1 -4.78 -19.73 -12.78
C MET A 1 -5.08 -19.49 -11.31
N ASN A 2 -5.02 -20.51 -10.45
CA ASN A 2 -5.24 -20.32 -9.01
C ASN A 2 -3.97 -19.72 -8.41
N LEU A 3 -4.07 -18.52 -7.86
CA LEU A 3 -2.96 -17.89 -7.14
C LEU A 3 -2.74 -18.68 -5.83
N LYS A 4 -1.48 -18.88 -5.43
CA LYS A 4 -1.15 -19.56 -4.16
C LYS A 4 -0.47 -18.58 -3.21
N PRO A 5 -0.90 -18.52 -1.93
CA PRO A 5 -0.25 -17.66 -0.95
C PRO A 5 1.19 -18.15 -0.61
N PRO A 6 2.07 -17.26 -0.11
CA PRO A 6 1.78 -15.85 0.16
C PRO A 6 1.69 -15.01 -1.13
N PHE A 7 0.68 -14.14 -1.22
CA PHE A 7 0.60 -13.17 -2.33
C PHE A 7 1.48 -11.97 -2.03
N ASN A 8 2.07 -11.37 -3.06
CA ASN A 8 2.85 -10.16 -2.92
C ASN A 8 2.02 -8.92 -3.28
N ALA A 9 1.93 -7.98 -2.34
CA ALA A 9 1.29 -6.68 -2.57
C ALA A 9 2.33 -5.57 -2.59
N LEU A 10 2.20 -4.62 -3.52
CA LEU A 10 3.05 -3.43 -3.62
C LEU A 10 2.20 -2.16 -3.45
N VAL A 11 2.49 -1.40 -2.41
CA VAL A 11 1.83 -0.12 -2.12
C VAL A 11 2.69 1.03 -2.64
N LEU A 12 2.13 1.81 -3.57
CA LEU A 12 2.84 2.88 -4.27
C LEU A 12 2.33 4.26 -3.85
N CYS A 13 3.26 5.12 -3.47
CA CYS A 13 3.02 6.56 -3.37
C CYS A 13 4.25 7.34 -3.86
N THR A 14 4.13 8.62 -4.17
CA THR A 14 5.25 9.40 -4.75
C THR A 14 6.53 9.33 -3.92
N GLY A 15 6.46 9.70 -2.63
CA GLY A 15 7.65 9.86 -1.78
C GLY A 15 8.11 8.63 -0.99
N ASN A 16 7.34 7.53 -1.01
CA ASN A 16 7.50 6.37 -0.12
C ASN A 16 7.96 6.75 1.30
N SER A 17 7.13 7.55 1.98
CA SER A 17 7.49 8.15 3.27
C SER A 17 6.36 8.07 4.30
N ALA A 18 5.09 8.18 3.86
CA ALA A 18 3.93 8.21 4.75
C ALA A 18 2.89 7.13 4.39
N ARG A 19 2.00 7.40 3.44
CA ARG A 19 0.86 6.54 3.10
C ARG A 19 1.25 5.11 2.73
N SER A 20 2.25 4.93 1.86
CA SER A 20 2.67 3.60 1.45
C SER A 20 3.40 2.83 2.56
N ILE A 21 4.05 3.53 3.49
CA ILE A 21 4.67 2.93 4.69
C ILE A 21 3.61 2.39 5.66
N LEU A 22 2.55 3.17 5.89
CA LEU A 22 1.38 2.71 6.65
C LEU A 22 0.75 1.49 5.98
N GLY A 23 0.54 1.56 4.66
CA GLY A 23 -0.04 0.46 3.88
C GLY A 23 0.77 -0.82 3.93
N GLU A 24 2.10 -0.76 3.75
CA GLU A 24 2.98 -1.94 3.84
C GLU A 24 2.88 -2.62 5.21
N SER A 25 2.95 -1.82 6.27
CA SER A 25 2.90 -2.35 7.64
C SER A 25 1.53 -2.97 7.96
N LEU A 26 0.44 -2.31 7.55
CA LEU A 26 -0.92 -2.80 7.73
C LEU A 26 -1.19 -4.10 6.96
N PHE A 27 -0.80 -4.19 5.69
CA PHE A 27 -0.98 -5.42 4.92
C PHE A 27 -0.22 -6.60 5.53
N ASN A 28 1.04 -6.39 5.94
CA ASN A 28 1.82 -7.46 6.57
C ASN A 28 1.23 -7.89 7.93
N HIS A 29 0.77 -6.93 8.74
CA HIS A 29 0.16 -7.23 10.04
C HIS A 29 -1.19 -7.95 9.91
N LEU A 30 -2.12 -7.39 9.14
CA LEU A 30 -3.48 -7.92 8.97
C LEU A 30 -3.50 -9.18 8.10
N GLY A 31 -2.57 -9.29 7.15
CA GLY A 31 -2.46 -10.42 6.24
C GLY A 31 -2.00 -11.72 6.92
N LYS A 32 -1.41 -11.66 8.12
CA LYS A 32 -1.02 -12.83 8.94
C LYS A 32 -0.27 -13.92 8.14
N GLY A 33 0.61 -13.50 7.22
CA GLY A 33 1.39 -14.39 6.36
C GLY A 33 0.70 -14.84 5.06
N ARG A 34 -0.59 -14.52 4.85
CA ARG A 34 -1.28 -14.72 3.55
C ARG A 34 -0.84 -13.69 2.51
N ILE A 35 -0.49 -12.49 2.96
CA ILE A 35 0.10 -11.42 2.15
C ILE A 35 1.49 -11.11 2.66
N ARG A 36 2.44 -10.95 1.74
CA ARG A 36 3.70 -10.25 1.95
C ARG A 36 3.62 -8.91 1.24
N ALA A 37 3.66 -7.82 2.00
CA ALA A 37 3.53 -6.48 1.44
C ALA A 37 4.89 -5.79 1.33
N PHE A 38 5.02 -4.95 0.32
CA PHE A 38 6.12 -4.04 0.09
C PHE A 38 5.56 -2.64 -0.18
N SER A 39 6.38 -1.62 0.00
CA SER A 39 6.09 -0.28 -0.50
C SER A 39 7.24 0.31 -1.29
N ALA A 40 6.90 1.21 -2.21
CA ALA A 40 7.86 1.96 -2.98
C ALA A 40 7.28 3.29 -3.44
N GLY A 41 8.11 4.11 -4.09
CA GLY A 41 7.69 5.36 -4.69
C GLY A 41 8.42 5.70 -5.96
N SER A 42 7.79 6.54 -6.77
CA SER A 42 8.35 7.02 -8.02
C SER A 42 9.44 8.07 -7.82
N ARG A 43 9.38 8.81 -6.71
CA ARG A 43 10.38 9.80 -6.29
C ARG A 43 10.60 9.66 -4.78
N PRO A 44 11.26 8.57 -4.33
CA PRO A 44 11.43 8.30 -2.91
C PRO A 44 12.12 9.48 -2.22
N SER A 45 11.59 9.87 -1.06
CA SER A 45 12.12 10.97 -0.26
C SER A 45 13.45 10.65 0.42
N GLY A 46 13.83 9.37 0.45
CA GLY A 46 15.03 8.87 1.12
C GLY A 46 14.86 8.61 2.62
N ALA A 47 13.75 9.04 3.23
CA ALA A 47 13.46 8.81 4.64
C ALA A 47 11.98 8.51 4.90
N VAL A 48 11.72 7.67 5.90
CA VAL A 48 10.35 7.42 6.38
C VAL A 48 9.90 8.59 7.25
N ASN A 49 8.67 9.06 7.07
CA ASN A 49 8.11 10.14 7.85
C ASN A 49 7.96 9.72 9.33
N PRO A 50 8.51 10.48 10.29
CA PRO A 50 8.44 10.13 11.70
C PRO A 50 7.01 9.98 12.24
N VAL A 51 6.05 10.75 11.72
CA VAL A 51 4.64 10.67 12.15
C VAL A 51 3.98 9.39 11.64
N ALA A 52 4.46 8.82 10.52
CA ALA A 52 4.02 7.50 10.07
C ALA A 52 4.44 6.42 11.08
N ILE A 53 5.69 6.47 11.54
CA ILE A 53 6.21 5.56 12.58
C ILE A 53 5.45 5.76 13.90
N GLU A 54 5.27 7.00 14.35
CA GLU A 54 4.50 7.33 15.55
C GLU A 54 3.09 6.74 15.48
N THR A 55 2.44 6.82 14.33
CA THR A 55 1.08 6.29 14.12
C THR A 55 1.06 4.76 14.19
N LEU A 56 2.04 4.08 13.58
CA LEU A 56 2.15 2.61 13.65
C LEU A 56 2.40 2.14 15.09
N ASP A 57 3.33 2.79 15.79
CA ASP A 57 3.68 2.44 17.16
C ASP A 57 2.48 2.65 18.10
N LYS A 58 1.72 3.73 17.92
CA LYS A 58 0.49 4.02 18.67
C LYS A 58 -0.56 2.91 18.55
N HIS A 59 -0.70 2.31 17.37
CA HIS A 59 -1.65 1.22 17.11
C HIS A 59 -1.05 -0.17 17.33
N GLY A 60 0.20 -0.26 17.79
CA GLY A 60 0.88 -1.54 18.02
C GLY A 60 1.16 -2.33 16.74
N ILE A 61 1.25 -1.65 15.60
CA ILE A 61 1.49 -2.30 14.30
C ILE A 61 2.98 -2.57 14.12
N PRO A 62 3.40 -3.85 14.00
CA PRO A 62 4.80 -4.19 13.80
C PRO A 62 5.28 -3.69 12.43
N ARG A 63 6.53 -3.21 12.42
CA ARG A 63 7.19 -2.73 11.21
C ARG A 63 7.98 -3.88 10.57
N PRO A 64 7.91 -4.06 9.24
CA PRO A 64 8.84 -4.92 8.53
C PRO A 64 10.29 -4.53 8.84
N ALA A 65 11.19 -5.52 8.93
CA ALA A 65 12.59 -5.29 9.26
C ALA A 65 13.32 -4.42 8.20
N ASP A 66 12.85 -4.47 6.95
CA ASP A 66 13.38 -3.76 5.79
C ASP A 66 12.53 -2.54 5.36
N LEU A 67 11.68 -2.03 6.27
CA LEU A 67 10.83 -0.86 6.02
C LEU A 67 11.70 0.39 5.82
N ARG A 68 11.73 0.92 4.59
CA ARG A 68 12.51 2.11 4.20
C ARG A 68 11.88 2.81 3.01
N SER A 69 12.31 4.06 2.77
CA SER A 69 12.00 4.78 1.53
C SER A 69 12.83 4.22 0.37
N LYS A 70 12.18 3.77 -0.70
CA LYS A 70 12.81 3.09 -1.85
C LYS A 70 12.11 3.36 -3.18
N SER A 71 12.87 3.28 -4.27
CA SER A 71 12.32 3.45 -5.62
C SER A 71 11.49 2.22 -6.00
N TRP A 72 10.44 2.43 -6.77
CA TRP A 72 9.66 1.36 -7.37
C TRP A 72 10.44 0.55 -8.42
N ASP A 73 11.59 1.05 -8.89
CA ASP A 73 12.44 0.39 -9.88
C ASP A 73 13.03 -0.91 -9.32
N GLU A 74 13.20 -0.98 -7.99
CA GLU A 74 13.61 -2.20 -7.29
C GLU A 74 12.64 -3.37 -7.49
N PHE A 75 11.40 -3.09 -7.87
CA PHE A 75 10.34 -4.08 -8.10
C PHE A 75 10.05 -4.34 -9.58
N ALA A 76 10.68 -3.58 -10.48
CA ALA A 76 10.48 -3.70 -11.92
C ALA A 76 11.63 -4.44 -12.63
N GLY A 77 12.76 -4.65 -11.95
CA GLY A 77 13.96 -5.30 -12.50
C GLY A 77 13.95 -6.83 -12.43
N ASP A 78 14.94 -7.44 -13.07
CA ASP A 78 15.18 -8.88 -13.02
C ASP A 78 15.49 -9.35 -11.60
N GLY A 79 14.84 -10.44 -11.18
CA GLY A 79 15.00 -10.99 -9.81
C GLY A 79 14.15 -10.29 -8.75
N ALA A 80 13.38 -9.27 -9.12
CA ALA A 80 12.37 -8.68 -8.23
C ALA A 80 11.31 -9.71 -7.83
N PRO A 81 10.70 -9.58 -6.63
CA PRO A 81 9.60 -10.43 -6.24
C PRO A 81 8.43 -10.26 -7.22
N ARG A 82 7.82 -11.37 -7.64
CA ARG A 82 6.62 -11.34 -8.47
C ARG A 82 5.49 -10.66 -7.70
N ILE A 83 5.00 -9.54 -8.18
CA ILE A 83 3.89 -8.80 -7.56
C ILE A 83 2.55 -9.35 -8.07
N ASP A 84 1.61 -9.59 -7.16
CA ASP A 84 0.24 -10.02 -7.47
C ASP A 84 -0.72 -8.83 -7.47
N PHE A 85 -0.52 -7.90 -6.53
CA PHE A 85 -1.40 -6.76 -6.30
C PHE A 85 -0.63 -5.45 -6.22
N ILE A 86 -1.10 -4.41 -6.91
CA ILE A 86 -0.56 -3.06 -6.83
C ILE A 86 -1.65 -2.10 -6.34
N PHE A 87 -1.34 -1.35 -5.29
CA PHE A 87 -2.21 -0.33 -4.73
C PHE A 87 -1.55 1.03 -4.84
N THR A 88 -2.05 1.91 -5.70
CA THR A 88 -1.61 3.32 -5.74
C THR A 88 -2.42 4.14 -4.74
N VAL A 89 -1.75 4.85 -3.84
CA VAL A 89 -2.42 5.60 -2.75
C VAL A 89 -2.30 7.13 -2.87
N CYS A 90 -1.63 7.61 -3.91
CA CYS A 90 -1.66 9.03 -4.30
C CYS A 90 -2.03 9.16 -5.78
N ALA A 91 -2.71 10.27 -6.14
CA ALA A 91 -3.14 10.53 -7.51
C ALA A 91 -1.96 10.58 -8.50
N SER A 92 -0.81 11.12 -8.07
CA SER A 92 0.40 11.18 -8.89
C SER A 92 0.95 9.80 -9.25
N ALA A 93 0.99 8.86 -8.30
CA ALA A 93 1.44 7.49 -8.59
C ALA A 93 0.49 6.72 -9.51
N ALA A 94 -0.79 7.10 -9.56
CA ALA A 94 -1.76 6.52 -10.49
C ALA A 94 -1.64 7.10 -11.92
N GLY A 95 -1.19 8.35 -12.06
CA GLY A 95 -1.07 9.06 -13.34
C GLY A 95 0.32 9.09 -13.97
N GLU A 96 1.36 8.66 -13.24
CA GLU A 96 2.71 8.52 -13.77
C GLU A 96 2.82 7.29 -14.68
N ALA A 97 3.71 7.36 -15.69
CA ALA A 97 3.99 6.24 -16.60
C ALA A 97 4.58 5.07 -15.80
N CYS A 98 3.70 4.20 -15.30
CA CYS A 98 4.08 3.06 -14.50
C CYS A 98 4.98 2.13 -15.33
N PRO A 99 6.05 1.59 -14.74
CA PRO A 99 6.85 0.57 -15.41
C PRO A 99 5.97 -0.63 -15.77
N VAL A 100 6.35 -1.36 -16.82
CA VAL A 100 5.69 -2.61 -17.19
C VAL A 100 5.98 -3.62 -16.08
N TRP A 101 4.97 -3.92 -15.27
CA TRP A 101 5.09 -4.87 -14.17
C TRP A 101 5.10 -6.31 -14.69
N PRO A 102 6.13 -7.11 -14.39
CA PRO A 102 6.17 -8.52 -14.76
C PRO A 102 4.95 -9.26 -14.18
N GLY A 103 4.26 -10.05 -15.02
CA GLY A 103 3.16 -10.91 -14.58
C GLY A 103 1.78 -10.26 -14.48
N HIS A 104 1.62 -9.01 -14.92
CA HIS A 104 0.33 -8.28 -15.01
C HIS A 104 -0.47 -8.29 -13.69
N PRO A 105 0.07 -7.68 -12.61
CA PRO A 105 -0.60 -7.63 -11.33
C PRO A 105 -1.95 -6.92 -11.39
N VAL A 106 -2.88 -7.37 -10.55
CA VAL A 106 -4.14 -6.66 -10.33
C VAL A 106 -3.83 -5.31 -9.70
N THR A 107 -4.31 -4.24 -10.32
CA THR A 107 -4.03 -2.86 -9.88
C THR A 107 -5.30 -2.16 -9.45
N ALA A 108 -5.23 -1.45 -8.32
CA ALA A 108 -6.29 -0.59 -7.84
C ALA A 108 -5.74 0.76 -7.33
N HIS A 109 -6.55 1.81 -7.46
CA HIS A 109 -6.26 3.12 -6.89
C HIS A 109 -7.10 3.34 -5.64
N TRP A 110 -6.43 3.55 -4.51
CA TRP A 110 -7.03 3.86 -3.21
C TRP A 110 -6.57 5.24 -2.77
N GLY A 111 -7.17 6.29 -3.31
CA GLY A 111 -6.79 7.66 -2.98
C GLY A 111 -6.81 7.91 -1.47
N ILE A 112 -5.68 8.36 -0.93
CA ILE A 112 -5.52 8.82 0.45
C ILE A 112 -4.90 10.21 0.42
N ASP A 113 -5.55 11.16 1.08
CA ASP A 113 -5.06 12.53 1.24
C ASP A 113 -3.65 12.54 1.82
N ASP A 114 -2.79 13.45 1.36
CA ASP A 114 -1.41 13.50 1.83
C ASP A 114 -1.31 14.09 3.23
N PRO A 115 -0.97 13.29 4.27
CA PRO A 115 -0.91 13.84 5.62
C PRO A 115 0.43 14.55 5.87
N ALA A 116 1.47 14.34 5.05
CA ALA A 116 2.84 14.72 5.35
C ALA A 116 3.07 16.24 5.44
N HIS A 117 2.30 17.03 4.69
CA HIS A 117 2.45 18.48 4.57
C HIS A 117 1.41 19.28 5.36
N VAL A 118 0.54 18.61 6.13
CA VAL A 118 -0.45 19.27 6.97
C VAL A 118 0.26 19.99 8.12
N GLU A 119 -0.16 21.22 8.41
CA GLU A 119 0.30 22.01 9.54
C GLU A 119 -0.91 22.57 10.31
N PRO A 120 -0.81 22.79 11.63
CA PRO A 120 0.34 22.48 12.49
C PRO A 120 0.53 20.97 12.74
N LEU A 121 1.62 20.55 13.40
CA LEU A 121 1.89 19.15 13.75
C LEU A 121 0.70 18.42 14.43
N ALA A 122 -0.09 19.12 15.25
CA ALA A 122 -1.30 18.53 15.86
C ALA A 122 -2.33 18.11 14.80
N ALA A 123 -2.59 18.96 13.80
CA ALA A 123 -3.45 18.65 12.67
C ALA A 123 -2.84 17.56 11.78
N ARG A 124 -1.51 17.56 11.61
CA ARG A 124 -0.78 16.50 10.91
C ARG A 124 -1.05 15.13 11.52
N ARG A 125 -0.95 14.99 12.84
CA ARG A 125 -1.24 13.73 13.56
C ARG A 125 -2.66 13.24 13.29
N VAL A 126 -3.64 14.15 13.29
CA VAL A 126 -5.03 13.81 12.93
C VAL A 126 -5.14 13.34 11.48
N ALA A 127 -4.45 14.00 10.55
CA ALA A 127 -4.41 13.56 9.15
C ALA A 127 -3.76 12.18 8.98
N PHE A 128 -2.70 11.87 9.73
CA PHE A 128 -2.09 10.54 9.75
C PHE A 128 -3.04 9.47 10.32
N GLU A 129 -3.77 9.78 11.40
CA GLU A 129 -4.80 8.88 11.93
C GLU A 129 -5.89 8.61 10.90
N ASN A 130 -6.40 9.65 10.21
CA ASN A 130 -7.40 9.48 9.15
C ASN A 130 -6.87 8.60 8.00
N ALA A 131 -5.63 8.82 7.58
CA ALA A 131 -4.97 8.01 6.55
C ALA A 131 -4.82 6.54 7.00
N TYR A 132 -4.42 6.33 8.26
CA TYR A 132 -4.33 4.99 8.87
C TYR A 132 -5.69 4.28 8.86
N GLN A 133 -6.73 4.91 9.39
CA GLN A 133 -8.07 4.33 9.49
C GLN A 133 -8.67 4.00 8.11
N ALA A 134 -8.45 4.87 7.12
CA ALA A 134 -8.89 4.63 5.76
C ALA A 134 -8.16 3.43 5.13
N LEU A 135 -6.84 3.33 5.32
CA LEU A 135 -6.06 2.18 4.83
C LEU A 135 -6.45 0.89 5.55
N GLU A 136 -6.56 0.91 6.88
CA GLU A 136 -6.92 -0.27 7.69
C GLU A 136 -8.26 -0.86 7.23
N LYS A 137 -9.30 -0.03 7.09
CA LYS A 137 -10.62 -0.46 6.61
C LYS A 137 -10.57 -1.10 5.21
N ARG A 138 -9.88 -0.45 4.27
CA ARG A 138 -9.77 -0.93 2.88
C ARG A 138 -8.97 -2.23 2.79
N ILE A 139 -7.86 -2.31 3.54
CA ILE A 139 -7.00 -3.50 3.61
C ILE A 139 -7.76 -4.66 4.24
N ALA A 140 -8.45 -4.43 5.36
CA ALA A 140 -9.25 -5.46 6.02
C ALA A 140 -10.36 -6.00 5.10
N ALA A 141 -11.07 -5.12 4.39
CA ALA A 141 -12.08 -5.51 3.41
C ALA A 141 -11.49 -6.31 2.24
N PHE A 142 -10.33 -5.89 1.71
CA PHE A 142 -9.65 -6.61 0.63
C PHE A 142 -9.17 -7.99 1.05
N LEU A 143 -8.60 -8.11 2.26
CA LEU A 143 -8.14 -9.38 2.81
C LEU A 143 -9.30 -10.36 3.11
N ALA A 144 -10.53 -9.88 3.26
CA ALA A 144 -11.71 -10.71 3.43
C ALA A 144 -12.18 -11.37 2.12
N LEU A 145 -11.64 -10.97 0.96
CA LEU A 145 -11.96 -11.57 -0.33
C LEU A 145 -11.34 -12.98 -0.46
N ASP A 146 -11.96 -13.79 -1.32
CA ASP A 146 -11.46 -15.10 -1.73
C ASP A 146 -10.42 -14.97 -2.86
N LEU A 147 -9.24 -14.44 -2.51
CA LEU A 147 -8.16 -14.12 -3.45
C LEU A 147 -7.61 -15.34 -4.21
N GLU A 148 -7.78 -16.55 -3.67
CA GLU A 148 -7.31 -17.80 -4.24
C GLU A 148 -8.15 -18.27 -5.44
N HIS A 149 -9.45 -17.97 -5.41
CA HIS A 149 -10.42 -18.50 -6.38
C HIS A 149 -11.05 -17.43 -7.26
N LEU A 150 -11.10 -16.17 -6.81
CA LEU A 150 -11.61 -15.10 -7.64
C LEU A 150 -10.69 -14.85 -8.84
N PRO A 151 -11.25 -14.63 -10.04
CA PRO A 151 -10.44 -14.25 -11.18
C PRO A 151 -9.93 -12.82 -11.02
N ALA A 152 -8.82 -12.50 -11.69
CA ALA A 152 -8.10 -11.24 -11.53
C ALA A 152 -9.00 -10.01 -11.78
N GLU A 153 -9.91 -10.07 -12.75
CA GLU A 153 -10.85 -9.00 -13.03
C GLU A 153 -11.86 -8.76 -11.90
N ALA A 154 -12.29 -9.82 -11.21
CA ALA A 154 -13.20 -9.72 -10.06
C ALA A 154 -12.49 -9.14 -8.84
N ILE A 155 -11.23 -9.54 -8.60
CA ILE A 155 -10.39 -8.96 -7.54
C ILE A 155 -10.16 -7.46 -7.83
N ALA A 156 -9.86 -7.11 -9.08
CA ALA A 156 -9.66 -5.72 -9.47
C ALA A 156 -10.95 -4.88 -9.29
N ALA A 157 -12.10 -5.43 -9.65
CA ALA A 157 -13.40 -4.79 -9.45
C ALA A 157 -13.71 -4.60 -7.97
N ALA A 158 -13.54 -5.65 -7.15
CA ALA A 158 -13.77 -5.58 -5.71
C ALA A 158 -12.84 -4.56 -5.05
N ALA A 159 -11.55 -4.53 -5.41
CA ALA A 159 -10.60 -3.56 -4.90
C ALA A 159 -11.01 -2.11 -5.23
N ARG A 160 -11.56 -1.84 -6.43
CA ARG A 160 -12.11 -0.52 -6.76
C ARG A 160 -13.35 -0.19 -5.93
N SER A 161 -14.33 -1.10 -5.84
CA SER A 161 -15.55 -0.86 -5.06
C SER A 161 -15.29 -0.66 -3.57
N ILE A 162 -14.27 -1.31 -3.00
CA ILE A 162 -13.83 -1.07 -1.62
C ILE A 162 -13.41 0.39 -1.40
N HIS A 163 -12.78 1.03 -2.40
CA HIS A 163 -12.42 2.44 -2.31
C HIS A 163 -13.65 3.34 -2.29
N GLU A 164 -14.60 3.09 -3.19
CA GLU A 164 -15.82 3.88 -3.39
C GLU A 164 -16.75 3.79 -2.18
N ALA A 165 -16.90 2.60 -1.58
CA ALA A 165 -17.75 2.39 -0.42
C ALA A 165 -17.21 2.99 0.89
N CYS A 166 -15.93 3.39 0.91
CA CYS A 166 -15.25 3.97 2.07
C CYS A 166 -14.98 5.48 1.93
N GLN A 167 -15.61 6.16 0.96
CA GLN A 167 -15.63 7.62 0.88
C GLN A 167 -16.77 8.20 1.71
#